data_AF-A0A0N0DVC2-F1
#
_entry.id   AF-A0A0N0DVC2-F1
#
_cell.length_a   1.000
_cell.length_b   1.000
_cell.length_c   1.000
_cell.angle_alpha   90.00
_cell.angle_beta   90.00
_cell.angle_gamma   90.00
#
_symmetry.space_group_name_H-M   'P 1'
#
loop_
_entity.id
_entity.type
_entity.pdbx_description
1 polymer ?
#
loop_
_entity_poly.entity_id
_entity_poly.type
_entity_poly.pdbx_seq_one_letter_code
_entity_poly.pdbx_strand_id
1 'polypeptide(L)'
;MQQRRDNYSGMADEVEVLQTKVDRAIELGLQPPDTDEISQLLTLRLTLDNTNEQLKMLDYRWQTYLDKQYVQSQHLDEFLESLVQVLLKKKPERPLEELLIYLESEKK
;
A
#
# COMPACT_ATOMS: atom_id res chain seq x y z
N MET A 1 -6.85 21.58 33.65
CA MET A 1 -7.29 22.08 32.31
C MET A 1 -6.10 22.37 31.38
N GLN A 2 -4.94 22.83 31.87
CA GLN A 2 -3.78 23.18 31.04
C GLN A 2 -3.04 21.96 30.42
N GLN A 3 -2.79 20.90 31.19
CA GLN A 3 -2.03 19.71 30.73
C GLN A 3 -2.64 18.94 29.55
N ARG A 4 -3.96 19.04 29.30
CA ARG A 4 -4.55 18.38 28.13
C ARG A 4 -4.25 19.14 26.84
N ARG A 5 -4.16 20.47 26.86
CA ARG A 5 -3.88 21.28 25.67
C ARG A 5 -2.46 21.08 25.13
N ASP A 6 -1.49 20.88 26.02
CA ASP A 6 -0.09 20.71 25.61
C ASP A 6 0.14 19.37 24.89
N ASN A 7 -0.57 18.31 25.28
CA ASN A 7 -0.52 17.01 24.60
C ASN A 7 -1.21 17.02 23.22
N TYR A 8 -2.29 17.78 23.04
CA TYR A 8 -2.96 17.90 21.73
C TYR A 8 -2.15 18.73 20.73
N SER A 9 -1.39 19.73 21.19
CA SER A 9 -0.52 20.53 20.32
C SER A 9 0.63 19.69 19.76
N GLY A 10 1.36 18.97 20.61
CA GLY A 10 2.49 18.13 20.16
C GLY A 10 2.05 17.00 19.22
N MET A 11 0.84 16.47 19.41
CA MET A 11 0.32 15.40 18.57
C MET A 11 -0.18 15.88 17.20
N ALA A 12 -0.76 17.09 17.14
CA ALA A 12 -1.13 17.73 15.88
C ALA A 12 0.11 18.03 15.03
N ASP A 13 1.18 18.55 15.67
CA ASP A 13 2.46 18.83 15.02
C ASP A 13 3.10 17.54 14.46
N GLU A 14 2.98 16.41 15.17
CA GLU A 14 3.50 15.12 14.72
C GLU A 14 2.74 14.53 13.53
N VAL A 15 1.40 14.70 13.47
CA VAL A 15 0.59 14.26 12.33
C VAL A 15 0.92 15.08 11.08
N GLU A 16 1.10 16.40 11.22
CA GLU A 16 1.48 17.29 10.12
C GLU A 16 2.86 16.95 9.53
N VAL A 17 3.83 16.61 10.39
CA VAL A 17 5.15 16.14 9.95
C VAL A 17 5.05 14.83 9.16
N LEU A 18 4.24 13.87 9.63
CA LEU A 18 4.02 12.61 8.91
C LEU A 18 3.31 12.82 7.58
N GLN A 19 2.32 13.71 7.56
CA GLN A 19 1.62 14.07 6.34
C GLN A 19 2.60 14.64 5.30
N THR A 20 3.48 15.55 5.71
CA THR A 20 4.52 16.12 4.83
C THR A 20 5.47 15.05 4.30
N LYS A 21 5.87 14.08 5.12
CA LYS A 21 6.72 12.95 4.69
C LYS A 21 6.02 12.09 3.64
N VAL A 22 4.76 11.72 3.88
CA VAL A 22 3.95 10.93 2.95
C VAL A 22 3.72 11.67 1.64
N ASP A 23 3.34 12.95 1.71
CA ASP A 23 3.14 13.80 0.53
C ASP A 23 4.39 13.83 -0.35
N ARG A 24 5.53 14.12 0.26
CA ARG A 24 6.82 14.16 -0.45
C ARG A 24 7.20 12.81 -1.04
N ALA A 25 6.98 11.71 -0.31
CA ALA A 25 7.30 10.38 -0.81
C ALA A 25 6.46 10.00 -2.04
N ILE A 26 5.17 10.33 -2.01
CA ILE A 26 4.25 10.13 -3.14
C ILE A 26 4.67 10.99 -4.34
N GLU A 27 4.98 12.27 -4.11
CA GLU A 27 5.45 13.19 -5.16
C GLU A 27 6.75 12.72 -5.82
N LEU A 28 7.68 12.19 -5.04
CA LEU A 28 8.96 11.68 -5.52
C LEU A 28 8.86 10.29 -6.16
N GLY A 29 7.72 9.61 -6.07
CA GLY A 29 7.56 8.28 -6.65
C GLY A 29 8.37 7.20 -5.93
N LEU A 30 8.61 7.33 -4.62
CA LEU A 30 9.44 6.39 -3.87
C LEU A 30 8.91 4.95 -3.95
N GLN A 31 9.84 4.01 -4.12
CA GLN A 31 9.55 2.58 -4.18
C GLN A 31 10.10 1.87 -2.93
N PRO A 32 9.59 0.68 -2.59
CA PRO A 32 10.28 -0.20 -1.65
C PRO A 32 11.74 -0.43 -2.07
N PRO A 33 12.71 -0.39 -1.13
CA PRO A 33 12.54 -0.33 0.32
C PRO A 33 12.49 1.09 0.92
N ASP A 34 12.64 2.14 0.11
CA ASP A 34 12.73 3.54 0.59
C ASP A 34 11.45 4.04 1.29
N THR A 35 10.37 3.27 1.17
CA THR A 35 9.06 3.51 1.79
C THR A 35 8.96 2.99 3.24
N ASP A 36 9.89 2.13 3.68
CA ASP A 36 9.76 1.37 4.93
C ASP A 36 9.74 2.24 6.19
N GLU A 37 10.56 3.30 6.24
CA GLU A 37 10.60 4.22 7.39
C GLU A 37 9.22 4.86 7.61
N ILE A 38 8.58 5.31 6.53
CA ILE A 38 7.27 5.98 6.60
C ILE A 38 6.20 4.98 7.05
N SER A 39 6.20 3.77 6.51
CA SER A 39 5.29 2.69 6.92
C SER A 39 5.44 2.34 8.40
N GLN A 40 6.67 2.24 8.90
CA GLN A 40 6.95 1.96 10.31
C GLN A 40 6.46 3.10 11.22
N LEU A 41 6.70 4.35 10.83
CA LEU A 41 6.25 5.51 11.59
C LEU A 41 4.72 5.59 11.66
N LEU A 42 4.02 5.39 10.53
CA LEU A 42 2.55 5.36 10.50
C LEU A 42 1.99 4.23 11.38
N THR A 43 2.55 3.02 11.26
CA THR A 43 2.16 1.85 12.07
C THR A 43 2.34 2.13 13.56
N LEU A 44 3.49 2.69 13.94
CA LEU A 44 3.78 3.04 15.34
C LEU A 44 2.78 4.06 15.87
N ARG A 45 2.49 5.13 15.11
CA ARG A 45 1.55 6.16 15.56
C ARG A 45 0.12 5.65 15.65
N LEU A 46 -0.33 4.83 14.72
CA LEU A 46 -1.67 4.22 14.78
C LEU A 46 -1.81 3.28 15.96
N THR A 47 -0.73 2.60 16.35
CA THR A 47 -0.71 1.75 17.54
C THR A 47 -0.86 2.57 18.83
N LEU A 48 -0.27 3.78 18.87
CA LEU A 48 -0.35 4.69 20.01
C LEU A 48 -1.71 5.41 20.11
N ASP A 49 -2.32 5.75 18.98
CA ASP A 49 -3.67 6.34 18.94
C ASP A 49 -4.44 5.89 17.70
N ASN A 50 -5.19 4.81 17.87
CA ASN A 50 -6.05 4.24 16.84
C ASN A 50 -7.41 4.96 16.72
N THR A 51 -7.66 6.02 17.47
CA THR A 51 -8.90 6.81 17.39
C THR A 51 -8.74 8.05 16.52
N ASN A 52 -7.49 8.38 16.14
CA ASN A 52 -7.19 9.51 15.29
C ASN A 52 -7.58 9.26 13.82
N GLU A 53 -8.69 9.85 13.39
CA GLU A 53 -9.20 9.72 12.02
C GLU A 53 -8.29 10.34 10.95
N GLN A 54 -7.54 11.41 11.28
CA GLN A 54 -6.58 11.99 10.33
C GLN A 54 -5.45 11.02 10.05
N LEU A 55 -4.95 10.34 11.08
CA LEU A 55 -3.88 9.37 10.95
C LEU A 55 -4.33 8.12 10.18
N LYS A 56 -5.56 7.64 10.40
CA LYS A 56 -6.15 6.56 9.60
C LYS A 56 -6.28 6.91 8.13
N MET A 57 -6.72 8.14 7.83
CA MET A 57 -6.86 8.61 6.46
C MET A 57 -5.50 8.73 5.78
N LEU A 58 -4.48 9.20 6.51
CA LEU A 58 -3.11 9.27 6.02
C LEU A 58 -2.53 7.89 5.72
N ASP A 59 -2.72 6.92 6.63
CA ASP A 59 -2.31 5.53 6.44
C ASP A 59 -3.03 4.90 5.24
N TYR A 60 -4.35 5.06 5.13
CA TYR A 60 -5.11 4.57 3.96
C TYR A 60 -4.55 5.10 2.64
N ARG A 61 -4.25 6.40 2.56
CA ARG A 61 -3.66 7.02 1.36
C ARG A 61 -2.27 6.46 1.08
N TRP A 62 -1.46 6.25 2.11
CA TRP A 62 -0.14 5.66 1.99
C TRP A 62 -0.19 4.22 1.51
N GLN A 63 -1.01 3.36 2.11
CA GLN A 63 -1.20 1.97 1.67
C GLN A 63 -1.72 1.91 0.23
N THR A 64 -2.70 2.75 -0.12
CA THR A 64 -3.22 2.84 -1.51
C THR A 64 -2.11 3.20 -2.51
N TYR A 65 -1.18 4.07 -2.11
CA TYR A 65 -0.03 4.41 -2.94
C TYR A 65 0.91 3.21 -3.10
N LEU A 66 1.28 2.54 -2.01
CA LEU A 66 2.16 1.37 -2.04
C LEU A 66 1.56 0.22 -2.86
N ASP A 67 0.27 -0.05 -2.72
CA ASP A 67 -0.44 -1.06 -3.52
C ASP A 67 -0.34 -0.78 -5.02
N LYS A 68 -0.53 0.49 -5.41
CA LYS A 68 -0.37 0.91 -6.82
C LYS A 68 1.07 0.75 -7.30
N GLN A 69 2.05 1.10 -6.48
CA GLN A 69 3.46 0.90 -6.82
C GLN A 69 3.81 -0.58 -6.98
N TYR A 70 3.26 -1.44 -6.12
CA TYR A 70 3.44 -2.88 -6.24
C TYR A 70 2.81 -3.44 -7.53
N VAL A 71 1.57 -3.07 -7.84
CA VAL A 71 0.89 -3.46 -9.09
C VAL A 71 1.70 -3.04 -10.32
N GLN A 72 2.22 -1.81 -10.32
CA GLN A 72 3.01 -1.29 -11.44
C GLN A 72 4.37 -1.96 -11.55
N SER A 73 5.13 -2.05 -10.44
CA SER A 73 6.50 -2.60 -10.44
C SER A 73 6.54 -4.09 -10.77
N GLN A 74 5.48 -4.84 -10.44
CA GLN A 74 5.37 -6.27 -10.75
C GLN A 74 4.57 -6.54 -12.04
N HIS A 75 4.17 -5.50 -12.79
CA HIS A 75 3.37 -5.62 -14.01
C HIS A 75 2.11 -6.52 -13.82
N LEU A 76 1.46 -6.42 -12.66
CA LEU A 76 0.36 -7.34 -12.30
C LEU A 76 -0.83 -7.23 -13.25
N ASP A 77 -1.12 -6.03 -13.76
CA ASP A 77 -2.21 -5.82 -14.71
C ASP A 77 -1.99 -6.62 -16.00
N GLU A 78 -0.78 -6.55 -16.58
CA GLU A 78 -0.41 -7.27 -17.80
C GLU A 78 -0.41 -8.79 -17.59
N PHE A 79 0.08 -9.22 -16.42
CA PHE A 79 0.10 -10.62 -16.02
C PHE A 79 -1.32 -11.19 -15.88
N LEU A 80 -2.21 -10.50 -15.16
CA LEU A 80 -3.59 -10.92 -14.98
C LEU A 80 -4.37 -10.91 -16.30
N GLU A 81 -4.13 -9.93 -17.16
CA GLU A 81 -4.72 -9.88 -18.50
C GLU A 81 -4.29 -11.12 -19.32
N SER A 82 -2.99 -11.42 -19.35
CA SER A 82 -2.44 -12.58 -20.07
C SER A 82 -3.07 -13.88 -19.59
N LEU A 83 -3.21 -14.05 -18.28
CA LEU A 83 -3.83 -15.20 -17.64
C LEU A 83 -5.31 -15.36 -18.06
N VAL A 84 -6.08 -14.27 -18.06
CA VAL A 84 -7.49 -14.29 -18.52
C VAL A 84 -7.58 -14.61 -20.01
N GLN A 85 -6.71 -14.04 -20.84
CA GLN A 85 -6.68 -14.32 -22.28
C GLN A 85 -6.42 -15.81 -22.56
N VAL A 86 -5.53 -16.47 -21.80
CA VAL A 86 -5.29 -17.92 -21.92
C VAL A 86 -6.57 -18.71 -21.64
N LEU A 87 -7.27 -18.40 -20.55
CA LEU A 87 -8.53 -19.09 -20.21
C LEU A 87 -9.61 -18.88 -21.27
N LEU A 88 -9.79 -17.65 -21.75
CA LEU A 88 -10.80 -17.32 -22.76
C LEU A 88 -10.51 -17.97 -24.11
N LYS A 89 -9.22 -18.15 -24.45
CA LYS A 89 -8.79 -18.81 -25.69
C LYS A 89 -8.95 -20.33 -25.62
N LYS A 90 -8.51 -20.95 -24.52
CA LYS A 90 -8.53 -22.41 -24.36
C LYS A 90 -9.90 -22.95 -23.96
N LYS A 91 -10.70 -22.16 -23.24
CA LYS A 91 -12.00 -22.55 -22.66
C LYS A 91 -11.97 -23.94 -22.01
N PRO A 92 -10.99 -24.21 -21.12
CA PRO A 92 -10.83 -25.53 -20.55
C PRO A 92 -12.06 -25.89 -19.70
N GLU A 93 -12.40 -27.18 -19.66
CA GLU A 93 -13.45 -27.68 -18.75
C GLU A 93 -13.08 -27.49 -17.27
N ARG A 94 -11.77 -27.39 -16.99
CA ARG A 94 -11.20 -27.20 -15.65
C ARG A 94 -10.31 -25.95 -15.60
N PRO A 95 -10.90 -24.74 -15.55
CA PRO A 95 -10.13 -23.49 -15.62
C PRO A 95 -9.12 -23.33 -14.49
N LEU A 96 -9.42 -23.77 -13.27
CA LEU A 96 -8.50 -23.66 -12.15
C LEU A 96 -7.23 -24.52 -12.32
N GLU A 97 -7.36 -25.73 -12.90
CA GLU A 97 -6.19 -26.58 -13.18
C GLU A 97 -5.29 -25.95 -14.24
N GLU A 98 -5.89 -25.37 -15.29
CA GLU A 98 -5.16 -24.66 -16.34
C GLU A 98 -4.43 -23.43 -15.79
N LEU A 99 -5.04 -22.70 -14.85
CA LEU A 99 -4.39 -21.58 -14.16
C LEU A 99 -3.17 -22.02 -13.37
N LEU A 100 -3.26 -23.12 -12.63
CA LEU A 100 -2.12 -23.64 -11.87
C LEU A 100 -0.96 -24.00 -12.79
N ILE A 101 -1.23 -24.67 -13.91
CA ILE A 101 -0.21 -25.02 -14.91
C ILE A 101 0.45 -23.76 -15.49
N TYR A 102 -0.34 -22.73 -15.81
CA TYR A 102 0.19 -21.45 -16.30
C TYR A 102 1.10 -20.79 -15.26
N LEU A 103 0.64 -20.69 -14.00
CA LEU A 103 1.42 -20.12 -12.89
C LEU A 103 2.72 -20.88 -12.62
N GLU A 104 2.73 -22.20 -12.76
CA GLU A 104 3.93 -23.02 -12.63
C GLU A 104 4.93 -22.78 -13.77
N SER A 105 4.44 -22.44 -14.97
CA SER A 105 5.30 -22.16 -16.12
C SER A 105 6.02 -20.81 -16.03
N GLU A 106 5.44 -19.82 -15.35
CA GLU A 106 6.01 -18.49 -15.11
C GLU A 106 7.10 -18.48 -14.01
N LYS A 107 7.28 -19.58 -13.26
CA LYS A 107 8.33 -19.70 -12.22
C LYS A 107 9.74 -19.94 -12.77
N LYS A 108 9.92 -20.01 -14.09
CA LYS A 108 11.20 -20.34 -14.76
C LYS A 108 11.89 -19.10 -15.27
#